data_AF-A0A1Q7FBY0-F1
#
_entry.id   AF-A0A1Q7FBY0-F1
#
_cell.length_a   1.000
_cell.length_b   1.000
_cell.length_c   1.000
_cell.angle_alpha   90.00
_cell.angle_beta   90.00
_cell.angle_gamma   90.00
#
_symmetry.space_group_name_H-M   'P 1'
#
loop_
_entity.id
_entity.type
_entity.pdbx_description
1 polymer ?
#
loop_
_entity_poly.entity_id
_entity_poly.type
_entity_poly.pdbx_seq_one_letter_code
_entity_poly.pdbx_strand_id
1 'polypeptide(L)'
;MAVDTEMIMQVGLELAGWKKMPADSAVHVKDKNISKVLIAIDVGTAELMLAQQLGCGAVIAHHPLGIASVNFYKVFDRHADFMAEHGVPKRISQQAVEKLKERVETRNHADIYDDVVGAARALGMPLVNIDQPCDEYMRQVILRAIKSGKTEFVSDIVRSISKIAEFKNAATRVQVRLGGEKNRAGHWALVVAAGTNGGYHIAKAYLQHGVSTIIYLHVD
;
A
#
# COMPACT_ATOMS: atom_id res chain seq x y z
N MET A 1 -8.50 -25.09 14.67
CA MET A 1 -9.52 -24.01 14.61
C MET A 1 -9.86 -23.80 13.15
N ALA A 2 -11.14 -23.61 12.82
CA ALA A 2 -11.54 -23.30 11.45
C ALA A 2 -11.22 -21.84 11.14
N VAL A 3 -10.67 -21.55 9.95
CA VAL A 3 -10.31 -20.18 9.54
C VAL A 3 -11.59 -19.37 9.30
N ASP A 4 -11.61 -18.13 9.77
CA ASP A 4 -12.68 -17.16 9.53
C ASP A 4 -12.10 -15.83 8.98
N THR A 5 -12.98 -14.89 8.58
CA THR A 5 -12.55 -13.62 7.99
C THR A 5 -11.73 -12.74 8.94
N GLU A 6 -11.97 -12.85 10.25
CA GLU A 6 -11.23 -12.08 11.26
C GLU A 6 -9.81 -12.64 11.41
N MET A 7 -9.65 -13.96 11.40
CA MET A 7 -8.34 -14.61 11.36
C MET A 7 -7.55 -14.25 10.10
N ILE A 8 -8.22 -14.13 8.94
CA ILE A 8 -7.58 -13.68 7.69
C ILE A 8 -7.01 -12.27 7.85
N MET A 9 -7.79 -11.32 8.37
CA MET A 9 -7.31 -9.96 8.67
C MET A 9 -6.16 -10.00 9.68
N GLN A 10 -6.28 -10.81 10.74
CA GLN A 10 -5.28 -10.94 11.78
C GLN A 10 -3.92 -11.41 11.23
N VAL A 11 -3.90 -12.35 10.28
CA VAL A 11 -2.66 -12.76 9.59
C VAL A 11 -2.02 -11.57 8.87
N GLY A 12 -2.80 -10.73 8.18
CA GLY A 12 -2.30 -9.51 7.54
C GLY A 12 -1.65 -8.54 8.54
N LEU A 13 -2.29 -8.35 9.71
CA LEU A 13 -1.74 -7.51 10.78
C LEU A 13 -0.45 -8.10 11.37
N GLU A 14 -0.39 -9.42 11.55
CA GLU A 14 0.80 -10.11 12.07
C GLU A 14 2.00 -9.99 11.13
N LEU A 15 1.78 -10.05 9.82
CA LEU A 15 2.83 -9.81 8.81
C LEU A 15 3.46 -8.41 8.95
N ALA A 16 2.65 -7.41 9.32
CA ALA A 16 3.11 -6.04 9.58
C ALA A 16 3.59 -5.83 11.03
N GLY A 17 3.41 -6.80 11.92
CA GLY A 17 3.66 -6.66 13.36
C GLY A 17 2.69 -5.71 14.06
N TRP A 18 1.48 -5.53 13.54
CA TRP A 18 0.49 -4.57 14.06
C TRP A 18 -0.59 -5.24 14.90
N LYS A 19 -1.17 -4.46 15.81
CA LYS A 19 -2.27 -4.88 16.70
C LYS A 19 -3.61 -4.21 16.36
N LYS A 20 -3.60 -3.23 15.47
CA LYS A 20 -4.75 -2.42 15.11
C LYS A 20 -4.90 -2.40 13.60
N MET A 21 -6.12 -2.63 13.15
CA MET A 21 -6.49 -2.53 11.74
C MET A 21 -6.38 -1.06 11.26
N PRO A 22 -5.65 -0.79 10.16
CA PRO A 22 -5.59 0.54 9.57
C PRO A 22 -6.92 0.90 8.88
N ALA A 23 -7.11 2.18 8.60
CA ALA A 23 -8.38 2.69 8.08
C ALA A 23 -8.67 2.31 6.61
N ASP A 24 -7.66 1.85 5.89
CA ASP A 24 -7.73 1.40 4.49
C ASP A 24 -7.94 -0.11 4.36
N SER A 25 -8.17 -0.82 5.47
CA SER A 25 -8.37 -2.26 5.51
C SER A 25 -9.61 -2.60 6.33
N ALA A 26 -10.38 -3.59 5.91
CA ALA A 26 -11.63 -3.96 6.57
C ALA A 26 -12.10 -5.39 6.25
N VAL A 27 -12.83 -5.96 7.21
CA VAL A 27 -13.67 -7.14 6.99
C VAL A 27 -15.07 -6.67 6.61
N HIS A 28 -15.44 -6.82 5.35
CA HIS A 28 -16.67 -6.26 4.78
C HIS A 28 -17.87 -7.20 4.90
N VAL A 29 -17.66 -8.49 4.59
CA VAL A 29 -18.67 -9.55 4.70
C VAL A 29 -18.05 -10.70 5.47
N LYS A 30 -18.62 -11.00 6.64
CA LYS A 30 -18.07 -11.98 7.61
C LYS A 30 -18.57 -13.38 7.31
N ASP A 31 -17.71 -14.37 7.51
CA ASP A 31 -18.09 -15.78 7.56
C ASP A 31 -17.02 -16.62 8.27
N LYS A 32 -17.34 -17.90 8.51
CA LYS A 32 -16.50 -18.88 9.21
C LYS A 32 -16.27 -20.10 8.32
N ASN A 33 -15.33 -20.96 8.72
CA ASN A 33 -15.03 -22.23 8.06
C ASN A 33 -14.52 -22.08 6.61
N ILE A 34 -13.71 -21.04 6.37
CA ILE A 34 -13.12 -20.74 5.07
C ILE A 34 -11.97 -21.72 4.80
N SER A 35 -12.05 -22.48 3.71
CA SER A 35 -11.02 -23.44 3.31
C SER A 35 -10.30 -23.07 2.01
N LYS A 36 -10.90 -22.19 1.20
CA LYS A 36 -10.40 -21.75 -0.10
C LYS A 36 -10.73 -20.27 -0.31
N VAL A 37 -9.76 -19.50 -0.78
CA VAL A 37 -9.93 -18.06 -1.05
C VAL A 37 -9.48 -17.70 -2.46
N LEU A 38 -10.09 -16.67 -3.05
CA LEU A 38 -9.51 -15.93 -4.16
C LEU A 38 -8.80 -14.70 -3.60
N ILE A 39 -7.55 -14.47 -3.98
CA ILE A 39 -6.79 -13.27 -3.61
C ILE A 39 -6.50 -12.48 -4.87
N ALA A 40 -6.81 -11.19 -4.87
CA ALA A 40 -6.56 -10.31 -6.01
C ALA A 40 -6.18 -8.88 -5.55
N ILE A 41 -5.45 -8.16 -6.40
CA ILE A 41 -5.11 -6.76 -6.15
C ILE A 41 -6.38 -5.91 -6.23
N ASP A 42 -7.02 -5.95 -7.39
CA ASP A 42 -8.30 -5.31 -7.68
C ASP A 42 -9.41 -6.35 -7.64
N VAL A 43 -10.53 -6.00 -7.00
CA VAL A 43 -11.73 -6.84 -6.93
C VAL A 43 -12.92 -5.99 -7.32
N GLY A 44 -13.53 -6.34 -8.45
CA GLY A 44 -14.85 -5.87 -8.86
C GLY A 44 -15.91 -6.98 -8.73
N THR A 45 -17.08 -6.74 -9.30
CA THR A 45 -18.18 -7.72 -9.35
C THR A 45 -17.80 -8.98 -10.14
N ALA A 46 -16.96 -8.85 -11.17
CA ALA A 46 -16.48 -9.98 -11.96
C ALA A 46 -15.61 -10.95 -11.14
N GLU A 47 -14.69 -10.45 -10.32
CA GLU A 47 -13.86 -11.28 -9.45
C GLU A 47 -14.69 -11.99 -8.37
N LEU A 48 -15.74 -11.35 -7.85
CA LEU A 48 -16.68 -11.98 -6.93
C LEU A 48 -17.43 -13.15 -7.60
N MET A 49 -17.91 -12.95 -8.83
CA MET A 49 -18.57 -14.01 -9.60
C MET A 49 -17.60 -15.16 -9.92
N LEU A 50 -16.36 -14.84 -10.30
CA LEU A 50 -15.31 -15.83 -10.54
C LEU A 50 -15.02 -16.65 -9.27
N ALA A 51 -14.87 -15.99 -8.12
CA ALA A 51 -14.66 -16.66 -6.85
C ALA A 51 -15.80 -17.64 -6.53
N GLN A 52 -17.05 -17.24 -6.78
CA GLN A 52 -18.21 -18.11 -6.60
C GLN A 52 -18.15 -19.33 -7.53
N GLN A 53 -17.85 -19.13 -8.82
CA GLN A 53 -17.72 -20.22 -9.80
C GLN A 53 -16.59 -21.20 -9.45
N LEU A 54 -15.50 -20.71 -8.86
CA LEU A 54 -14.38 -21.53 -8.41
C LEU A 54 -14.65 -22.22 -7.05
N GLY A 55 -15.79 -21.97 -6.42
CA GLY A 55 -16.14 -22.51 -5.10
C GLY A 55 -15.23 -21.97 -3.99
N CYS A 56 -14.79 -20.71 -4.10
CA CYS A 56 -14.07 -20.04 -3.03
C CYS A 56 -15.04 -19.65 -1.90
N GLY A 57 -14.61 -19.82 -0.66
CA GLY A 57 -15.35 -19.44 0.54
C GLY A 57 -15.09 -18.00 0.99
N ALA A 58 -14.14 -17.28 0.37
CA ALA A 58 -13.96 -15.84 0.56
C ALA A 58 -13.14 -15.22 -0.58
N VAL A 59 -13.22 -13.90 -0.68
CA VAL A 59 -12.34 -13.07 -1.50
C VAL A 59 -11.51 -12.15 -0.60
N ILE A 60 -10.22 -12.08 -0.87
CA ILE A 60 -9.28 -11.14 -0.24
C ILE A 60 -8.82 -10.15 -1.30
N ALA A 61 -9.24 -8.89 -1.16
CA ALA A 61 -8.79 -7.78 -1.97
C ALA A 61 -7.54 -7.13 -1.34
N HIS A 62 -6.65 -6.57 -2.16
CA HIS A 62 -5.63 -5.65 -1.67
C HIS A 62 -6.21 -4.24 -1.55
N HIS A 63 -6.63 -3.66 -2.67
CA HIS A 63 -7.06 -2.27 -2.69
C HIS A 63 -8.31 -2.02 -1.83
N PRO A 64 -8.43 -0.81 -1.25
CA PRO A 64 -9.57 -0.45 -0.42
C PRO A 64 -10.91 -0.57 -1.16
N LEU A 65 -11.90 -1.12 -0.46
CA LEU A 65 -13.30 -1.20 -0.89
C LEU A 65 -14.21 -0.61 0.20
N GLY A 66 -15.42 -0.18 -0.13
CA GLY A 66 -16.43 0.18 0.87
C GLY A 66 -15.94 1.21 1.89
N ILE A 67 -16.13 0.88 3.18
CA ILE A 67 -15.74 1.76 4.28
C ILE A 67 -14.24 2.05 4.34
N ALA A 68 -13.41 1.13 3.83
CA ALA A 68 -11.97 1.33 3.77
C ALA A 68 -11.61 2.42 2.74
N SER A 69 -12.29 2.45 1.60
CA SER A 69 -12.10 3.51 0.59
C SER A 69 -12.57 4.88 1.11
N VAL A 70 -13.68 4.93 1.85
CA VAL A 70 -14.19 6.16 2.50
C VAL A 70 -13.16 6.74 3.47
N ASN A 71 -12.47 5.88 4.21
CA ASN A 71 -11.51 6.30 5.24
C ASN A 71 -10.06 6.29 4.77
N PHE A 72 -9.81 6.07 3.47
CA PHE A 72 -8.47 5.87 2.92
C PHE A 72 -7.55 7.06 3.21
N TYR A 73 -8.05 8.29 3.17
CA TYR A 73 -7.24 9.49 3.44
C TYR A 73 -6.58 9.49 4.83
N LYS A 74 -7.13 8.76 5.81
CA LYS A 74 -6.60 8.70 7.19
C LYS A 74 -5.24 8.03 7.24
N VAL A 75 -4.96 7.09 6.33
CA VAL A 75 -3.66 6.41 6.31
C VAL A 75 -2.53 7.28 5.76
N PHE A 76 -2.86 8.40 5.11
CA PHE A 76 -1.85 9.33 4.59
C PHE A 76 -1.10 10.09 5.68
N ASP A 77 -1.58 10.10 6.92
CA ASP A 77 -0.85 10.68 8.05
C ASP A 77 0.54 10.05 8.24
N ARG A 78 0.71 8.80 7.81
CA ARG A 78 1.99 8.10 7.85
C ARG A 78 3.06 8.74 6.94
N HIS A 79 2.67 9.49 5.90
CA HIS A 79 3.62 10.31 5.13
C HIS A 79 4.26 11.38 6.00
N ALA A 80 3.51 11.95 6.95
CA ALA A 80 4.05 12.97 7.86
C ALA A 80 5.08 12.35 8.82
N ASP A 81 4.80 11.13 9.31
CA ASP A 81 5.73 10.37 10.16
C ASP A 81 7.02 10.04 9.40
N PHE A 82 6.91 9.48 8.18
CA PHE A 82 8.08 9.19 7.35
C PHE A 82 8.89 10.45 7.01
N MET A 83 8.24 11.59 6.75
CA MET A 83 8.95 12.85 6.51
C MET A 83 9.70 13.31 7.77
N ALA A 84 9.07 13.23 8.94
CA ALA A 84 9.70 13.60 10.20
C ALA A 84 10.90 12.70 10.55
N GLU A 85 10.81 11.39 10.28
CA GLU A 85 11.93 10.43 10.44
C GLU A 85 13.16 10.80 9.61
N HIS A 86 12.99 11.54 8.51
CA HIS A 86 14.06 11.99 7.64
C HIS A 86 14.37 13.50 7.80
N GLY A 87 13.97 14.10 8.92
CA GLY A 87 14.35 15.47 9.29
C GLY A 87 13.52 16.59 8.66
N VAL A 88 12.42 16.28 7.97
CA VAL A 88 11.49 17.30 7.47
C VAL A 88 10.70 17.88 8.65
N PRO A 89 10.60 19.22 8.81
CA PRO A 89 9.87 19.84 9.90
C PRO A 89 8.40 19.44 9.92
N LYS A 90 7.88 19.04 11.09
CA LYS A 90 6.51 18.53 11.27
C LYS A 90 5.43 19.40 10.59
N ARG A 91 5.53 20.72 10.69
CA ARG A 91 4.59 21.65 10.05
C ARG A 91 4.58 21.50 8.52
N ILE A 92 5.76 21.37 7.90
CA ILE A 92 5.89 21.18 6.45
C ILE A 92 5.33 19.82 6.06
N SER A 93 5.66 18.77 6.83
CA SER A 93 5.16 17.42 6.63
C SER A 93 3.62 17.39 6.64
N GLN A 94 2.99 17.98 7.65
CA GLN A 94 1.54 18.06 7.77
C GLN A 94 0.91 18.83 6.60
N GLN A 95 1.45 19.99 6.24
CA GLN A 95 0.93 20.78 5.11
C GLN A 95 0.98 20.02 3.77
N ALA A 96 2.05 19.25 3.53
CA ALA A 96 2.17 18.44 2.33
C ALA A 96 1.16 17.27 2.32
N VAL A 97 0.93 16.63 3.48
CA VAL A 97 -0.08 15.57 3.61
C VAL A 97 -1.50 16.10 3.41
N GLU A 98 -1.84 17.27 3.95
CA GLU A 98 -3.18 17.85 3.77
C GLU A 98 -3.49 18.11 2.28
N LYS A 99 -2.50 18.56 1.50
CA LYS A 99 -2.67 18.72 0.04
C LYS A 99 -2.92 17.39 -0.67
N LEU A 100 -2.30 16.31 -0.21
CA LEU A 100 -2.56 14.97 -0.73
C LEU A 100 -3.98 14.51 -0.39
N LYS A 101 -4.41 14.68 0.86
CA LYS A 101 -5.76 14.34 1.32
C LYS A 101 -6.82 15.09 0.53
N GLU A 102 -6.72 16.43 0.45
CA GLU A 102 -7.64 17.28 -0.32
C GLU A 102 -7.85 16.75 -1.75
N ARG A 103 -6.74 16.44 -2.45
CA ARG A 103 -6.76 15.93 -3.83
C ARG A 103 -7.46 14.57 -3.93
N VAL A 104 -7.10 13.64 -3.06
CA VAL A 104 -7.62 12.27 -3.12
C VAL A 104 -9.06 12.20 -2.65
N GLU A 105 -9.43 12.89 -1.56
CA GLU A 105 -10.81 12.96 -1.09
C GLU A 105 -11.72 13.60 -2.15
N THR A 106 -11.27 14.67 -2.81
CA THR A 106 -12.03 15.29 -3.90
C THR A 106 -12.26 14.31 -5.06
N ARG A 107 -11.23 13.53 -5.42
CA ARG A 107 -11.34 12.51 -6.47
C ARG A 107 -12.30 11.39 -6.06
N ASN A 108 -12.12 10.85 -4.86
CA ASN A 108 -12.86 9.70 -4.37
C ASN A 108 -14.31 10.06 -4.02
N HIS A 109 -14.66 11.34 -3.84
CA HIS A 109 -16.03 11.77 -3.56
C HIS A 109 -17.04 11.34 -4.64
N ALA A 110 -16.58 11.07 -5.87
CA ALA A 110 -17.41 10.58 -6.96
C ALA A 110 -17.61 9.04 -6.95
N ASP A 111 -16.95 8.32 -6.05
CA ASP A 111 -16.97 6.85 -6.04
C ASP A 111 -18.28 6.29 -5.48
N ILE A 112 -18.67 5.12 -5.98
CA ILE A 112 -19.81 4.35 -5.47
C ILE A 112 -19.26 3.34 -4.45
N TYR A 113 -19.04 3.79 -3.22
CA TYR A 113 -18.35 3.00 -2.19
C TYR A 113 -18.97 1.62 -1.93
N ASP A 114 -20.29 1.50 -2.00
CA ASP A 114 -20.99 0.25 -1.67
C ASP A 114 -21.14 -0.72 -2.86
N ASP A 115 -20.64 -0.40 -4.06
CA ASP A 115 -20.86 -1.20 -5.28
C ASP A 115 -20.39 -2.67 -5.10
N VAL A 116 -19.09 -2.86 -4.87
CA VAL A 116 -18.48 -4.19 -4.73
C VAL A 116 -18.94 -4.87 -3.44
N VAL A 117 -19.05 -4.14 -2.33
CA VAL A 117 -19.44 -4.71 -1.04
C VAL A 117 -20.91 -5.13 -1.04
N GLY A 118 -21.78 -4.34 -1.66
CA GLY A 118 -23.18 -4.65 -1.88
C GLY A 118 -23.36 -5.90 -2.74
N ALA A 119 -22.59 -6.02 -3.83
CA ALA A 119 -22.58 -7.23 -4.65
C ALA A 119 -22.09 -8.47 -3.87
N ALA A 120 -21.03 -8.34 -3.07
CA ALA A 120 -20.54 -9.42 -2.23
C ALA A 120 -21.61 -9.90 -1.23
N ARG A 121 -22.34 -8.97 -0.59
CA ARG A 121 -23.47 -9.31 0.28
C ARG A 121 -24.59 -10.02 -0.48
N ALA A 122 -24.94 -9.55 -1.68
CA ALA A 122 -25.99 -10.16 -2.49
C ALA A 122 -25.64 -11.60 -2.93
N LEU A 123 -24.36 -11.87 -3.19
CA LEU A 123 -23.85 -13.20 -3.55
C LEU A 123 -23.63 -14.13 -2.34
N GLY A 124 -23.71 -13.60 -1.11
CA GLY A 124 -23.28 -14.31 0.09
C GLY A 124 -21.78 -14.64 0.07
N MET A 125 -20.97 -13.79 -0.58
CA MET A 125 -19.53 -13.99 -0.71
C MET A 125 -18.78 -13.25 0.40
N PRO A 126 -18.07 -13.95 1.30
CA PRO A 126 -17.25 -13.31 2.33
C PRO A 126 -16.12 -12.50 1.69
N LEU A 127 -15.88 -11.30 2.21
CA LEU A 127 -15.00 -10.31 1.58
C LEU A 127 -14.19 -9.58 2.64
N VAL A 128 -12.87 -9.57 2.47
CA VAL A 128 -11.90 -8.86 3.29
C VAL A 128 -11.01 -8.04 2.35
N ASN A 129 -10.64 -6.81 2.73
CA ASN A 129 -9.54 -6.11 2.07
C ASN A 129 -8.39 -5.87 3.07
N ILE A 130 -7.15 -6.12 2.64
CA ILE A 130 -5.94 -5.94 3.45
C ILE A 130 -4.92 -5.15 2.62
N ASP A 131 -4.84 -3.85 2.90
CA ASP A 131 -4.04 -2.89 2.14
C ASP A 131 -2.71 -2.58 2.87
N GLN A 132 -2.66 -1.51 3.68
CA GLN A 132 -1.44 -1.07 4.37
C GLN A 132 -0.63 -2.17 5.09
N PRO A 133 -1.23 -3.20 5.72
CA PRO A 133 -0.44 -4.24 6.39
C PRO A 133 0.42 -5.03 5.38
N CYS A 134 -0.14 -5.37 4.21
CA CYS A 134 0.60 -6.03 3.13
C CYS A 134 1.69 -5.11 2.57
N ASP A 135 1.37 -3.83 2.40
CA ASP A 135 2.34 -2.82 1.95
C ASP A 135 3.50 -2.63 2.94
N GLU A 136 3.23 -2.64 4.24
CA GLU A 136 4.28 -2.53 5.25
C GLU A 136 5.20 -3.75 5.21
N TYR A 137 4.64 -4.95 5.04
CA TYR A 137 5.46 -6.15 4.85
C TYR A 137 6.39 -6.01 3.63
N MET A 138 5.86 -5.58 2.49
CA MET A 138 6.66 -5.28 1.29
C MET A 138 7.73 -4.22 1.57
N ARG A 139 7.36 -3.12 2.24
CA ARG A 139 8.29 -2.04 2.62
C ARG A 139 9.45 -2.60 3.45
N GLN A 140 9.20 -3.48 4.41
CA GLN A 140 10.24 -4.11 5.23
C GLN A 140 11.17 -5.02 4.41
N VAL A 141 10.64 -5.77 3.44
CA VAL A 141 11.45 -6.57 2.51
C VAL A 141 12.38 -5.66 1.69
N ILE A 142 11.84 -4.58 1.12
CA ILE A 142 12.60 -3.61 0.32
C ILE A 142 13.68 -2.92 1.17
N LEU A 143 13.35 -2.47 2.40
CA LEU A 143 14.31 -1.87 3.31
C LEU A 143 15.47 -2.80 3.63
N ARG A 144 15.20 -4.08 3.92
CA ARG A 144 16.24 -5.07 4.18
C ARG A 144 17.15 -5.27 2.97
N ALA A 145 16.59 -5.30 1.76
CA ALA A 145 17.37 -5.43 0.54
C ALA A 145 18.27 -4.21 0.29
N ILE A 146 17.76 -2.99 0.48
CA ILE A 146 18.55 -1.76 0.31
C ILE A 146 19.65 -1.69 1.37
N LYS A 147 19.32 -1.91 2.66
CA LYS A 147 20.27 -1.81 3.78
C LYS A 147 21.38 -2.86 3.76
N SER A 148 21.14 -4.02 3.15
CA SER A 148 22.16 -5.06 2.97
C SER A 148 23.03 -4.84 1.71
N GLY A 149 22.66 -3.89 0.85
CA GLY A 149 23.40 -3.53 -0.35
C GLY A 149 24.24 -2.26 -0.19
N LYS A 150 24.89 -1.87 -1.29
CA LYS A 150 25.51 -0.55 -1.41
C LYS A 150 24.42 0.52 -1.60
N THR A 151 24.73 1.74 -1.19
CA THR A 151 23.85 2.91 -1.36
C THR A 151 24.67 4.14 -1.76
N GLU A 152 25.76 3.94 -2.52
CA GLU A 152 26.63 5.03 -2.93
C GLU A 152 26.02 5.81 -4.10
N PHE A 153 25.48 5.08 -5.07
CA PHE A 153 24.77 5.62 -6.23
C PHE A 153 23.31 5.17 -6.26
N VAL A 154 22.46 5.93 -6.98
CA VAL A 154 21.06 5.54 -7.21
C VAL A 154 20.97 4.15 -7.84
N SER A 155 21.89 3.81 -8.76
CA SER A 155 22.00 2.47 -9.34
C SER A 155 22.22 1.34 -8.33
N ASP A 156 22.84 1.60 -7.19
CA ASP A 156 23.03 0.58 -6.16
C ASP A 156 21.71 0.23 -5.48
N ILE A 157 20.90 1.25 -5.16
CA ILE A 157 19.53 1.08 -4.64
C ILE A 157 18.67 0.32 -5.64
N VAL A 158 18.67 0.74 -6.91
CA VAL A 158 17.92 0.06 -8.00
C VAL A 158 18.32 -1.41 -8.09
N ARG A 159 19.62 -1.71 -8.03
CA ARG A 159 20.15 -3.08 -8.09
C ARG A 159 19.73 -3.91 -6.88
N SER A 160 19.73 -3.34 -5.67
CA SER A 160 19.27 -4.03 -4.47
C SER A 160 17.81 -4.42 -4.55
N ILE A 161 16.94 -3.48 -4.97
CA ILE A 161 15.50 -3.76 -5.12
C ILE A 161 15.27 -4.79 -6.24
N SER A 162 15.96 -4.66 -7.37
CA SER A 162 15.80 -5.56 -8.53
C SER A 162 16.23 -7.01 -8.30
N LYS A 163 16.91 -7.31 -7.19
CA LYS A 163 17.29 -8.67 -6.79
C LYS A 163 16.18 -9.41 -6.04
N ILE A 164 15.23 -8.68 -5.44
CA ILE A 164 14.05 -9.25 -4.78
C ILE A 164 13.27 -10.04 -5.84
N ALA A 165 12.78 -11.24 -5.50
CA ALA A 165 12.23 -12.20 -6.47
C ALA A 165 11.05 -11.61 -7.27
N GLU A 166 10.16 -10.89 -6.59
CA GLU A 166 9.00 -10.20 -7.14
C GLU A 166 9.43 -9.17 -8.19
N PHE A 167 10.46 -8.35 -7.90
CA PHE A 167 10.97 -7.35 -8.83
C PHE A 167 11.81 -7.95 -9.96
N LYS A 168 12.56 -9.01 -9.69
CA LYS A 168 13.39 -9.73 -10.68
C LYS A 168 12.53 -10.40 -11.75
N ASN A 169 11.42 -11.01 -11.33
CA ASN A 169 10.54 -11.81 -12.19
C ASN A 169 9.38 -11.00 -12.78
N ALA A 170 9.20 -9.73 -12.38
CA ALA A 170 8.17 -8.86 -12.93
C ALA A 170 8.34 -8.66 -14.45
N ALA A 171 7.26 -8.32 -15.15
CA ALA A 171 7.36 -7.81 -16.52
C ALA A 171 7.91 -6.37 -16.56
N THR A 172 7.68 -5.61 -15.49
CA THR A 172 8.18 -4.24 -15.30
C THR A 172 9.57 -4.23 -14.68
N ARG A 173 10.22 -3.07 -14.66
CA ARG A 173 11.54 -2.87 -14.05
C ARG A 173 11.48 -1.66 -13.13
N VAL A 174 12.34 -1.65 -12.11
CA VAL A 174 12.57 -0.46 -11.28
C VAL A 174 13.13 0.65 -12.15
N GLN A 175 12.58 1.88 -12.05
CA GLN A 175 12.96 2.99 -12.93
C GLN A 175 13.38 4.22 -12.13
N VAL A 176 14.35 4.96 -12.65
CA VAL A 176 14.71 6.30 -12.19
C VAL A 176 13.95 7.31 -13.04
N ARG A 177 12.83 7.84 -12.52
CA ARG A 177 11.97 8.78 -13.26
C ARG A 177 12.51 10.21 -13.29
N LEU A 178 13.19 10.63 -12.23
CA LEU A 178 13.81 11.95 -12.09
C LEU A 178 15.26 11.78 -11.63
N GLY A 179 16.18 12.52 -12.25
CA GLY A 179 17.63 12.36 -12.00
C GLY A 179 18.25 11.27 -12.86
N GLY A 180 19.26 10.57 -12.34
CA GLY A 180 19.95 9.52 -13.09
C GLY A 180 20.64 8.48 -12.20
N GLU A 181 20.83 7.28 -12.74
CA GLU A 181 21.42 6.14 -12.05
C GLU A 181 22.85 6.38 -11.51
N LYS A 182 23.60 7.27 -12.16
CA LYS A 182 24.96 7.67 -11.78
C LYS A 182 25.02 8.74 -10.70
N ASN A 183 23.87 9.29 -10.29
CA ASN A 183 23.84 10.26 -9.21
C ASN A 183 24.20 9.58 -7.89
N ARG A 184 24.84 10.34 -6.98
CA ARG A 184 25.00 9.91 -5.58
C ARG A 184 23.61 9.68 -4.99
N ALA A 185 23.41 8.56 -4.28
CA ALA A 185 22.12 8.30 -3.65
C ALA A 185 21.84 9.29 -2.51
N GLY A 186 22.89 9.72 -1.80
CA GLY A 186 22.78 10.64 -0.67
C GLY A 186 21.91 10.06 0.44
N HIS A 187 21.25 10.95 1.19
CA HIS A 187 20.21 10.53 2.12
C HIS A 187 18.97 10.12 1.31
N TRP A 188 18.43 8.94 1.58
CA TRP A 188 17.32 8.37 0.83
C TRP A 188 16.15 8.04 1.74
N ALA A 189 14.92 8.11 1.19
CA ALA A 189 13.69 7.75 1.86
C ALA A 189 12.90 6.74 1.03
N LEU A 190 12.51 5.62 1.64
CA LEU A 190 11.54 4.68 1.07
C LEU A 190 10.14 5.02 1.57
N VAL A 191 9.28 5.47 0.67
CA VAL A 191 7.93 5.95 0.97
C VAL A 191 6.92 5.01 0.31
N VAL A 192 6.65 3.92 1.01
CA VAL A 192 5.70 2.85 0.68
C VAL A 192 4.90 2.58 1.95
N ALA A 193 3.70 2.01 1.85
CA ALA A 193 2.82 1.72 3.00
C ALA A 193 2.27 2.96 3.72
N ALA A 194 2.08 4.07 3.00
CA ALA A 194 1.39 5.27 3.46
C ALA A 194 0.15 5.56 2.59
N GLY A 195 -0.59 4.49 2.24
CA GLY A 195 -1.75 4.46 1.37
C GLY A 195 -1.44 4.64 -0.12
N THR A 196 -0.74 5.71 -0.49
CA THR A 196 -0.35 5.96 -1.90
C THR A 196 0.99 6.69 -1.99
N ASN A 197 1.47 6.95 -3.20
CA ASN A 197 2.68 7.75 -3.41
C ASN A 197 2.49 9.20 -2.92
N GLY A 198 3.59 9.85 -2.55
CA GLY A 198 3.53 11.22 -2.01
C GLY A 198 3.33 12.32 -3.07
N GLY A 199 3.47 11.99 -4.36
CA GLY A 199 3.39 12.94 -5.46
C GLY A 199 4.37 14.12 -5.32
N TYR A 200 4.05 15.22 -6.00
CA TYR A 200 4.90 16.40 -6.07
C TYR A 200 5.17 17.05 -4.70
N HIS A 201 4.14 17.31 -3.89
CA HIS A 201 4.28 18.11 -2.67
C HIS A 201 5.14 17.42 -1.61
N ILE A 202 4.98 16.11 -1.42
CA ILE A 202 5.77 15.33 -0.46
C ILE A 202 7.19 15.12 -0.99
N ALA A 203 7.36 14.79 -2.27
CA ALA A 203 8.70 14.67 -2.86
C ALA A 203 9.49 15.98 -2.75
N LYS A 204 8.84 17.12 -3.01
CA LYS A 204 9.44 18.44 -2.84
C LYS A 204 9.86 18.70 -1.39
N ALA A 205 9.01 18.35 -0.42
CA ALA A 205 9.33 18.53 0.99
C ALA A 205 10.60 17.75 1.38
N TYR A 206 10.72 16.49 0.96
CA TYR A 206 11.94 15.70 1.15
C TYR A 206 13.18 16.34 0.52
N LEU A 207 13.11 16.70 -0.77
CA LEU A 207 14.22 17.30 -1.51
C LEU A 207 14.72 18.60 -0.89
N GLN A 208 13.82 19.44 -0.40
CA GLN A 208 14.15 20.72 0.22
C GLN A 208 14.76 20.59 1.62
N HIS A 209 14.70 19.40 2.23
CA HIS A 209 15.16 19.15 3.60
C HIS A 209 16.21 18.04 3.66
N GLY A 210 17.03 17.91 2.61
CA GLY A 210 18.26 17.12 2.65
C GLY A 210 18.10 15.64 2.26
N VAL A 211 16.92 15.18 1.84
CA VAL A 211 16.75 13.86 1.23
C VAL A 211 17.00 13.96 -0.26
N SER A 212 18.02 13.27 -0.76
CA SER A 212 18.46 13.31 -2.16
C SER A 212 17.77 12.27 -3.05
N THR A 213 17.32 11.15 -2.50
CA THR A 213 16.65 10.08 -3.25
C THR A 213 15.34 9.69 -2.57
N ILE A 214 14.23 9.77 -3.30
CA ILE A 214 12.92 9.33 -2.81
C ILE A 214 12.49 8.13 -3.63
N ILE A 215 12.02 7.08 -2.96
CA ILE A 215 11.64 5.82 -3.57
C ILE A 215 10.15 5.61 -3.33
N TYR A 216 9.38 5.60 -4.42
CA TYR A 216 7.96 5.25 -4.43
C TYR A 216 7.72 3.93 -5.16
N LEU A 217 6.58 3.29 -4.89
CA LEU A 217 6.11 2.14 -5.68
C LEU A 217 5.56 2.57 -7.05
N HIS A 218 4.89 3.73 -7.11
CA HIS A 218 4.38 4.37 -8.32
C HIS A 218 4.42 5.90 -8.18
N VAL A 219 4.21 6.65 -9.27
CA VAL A 219 4.07 8.12 -9.27
C VAL A 219 3.24 8.55 -10.49
N ASP A 220 2.48 9.63 -10.33
CA ASP A 220 1.65 10.25 -11.40
C ASP A 220 2.46 11.23 -12.26
#